data_AF-A0A7W0P564-F1
#
_entry.id   AF-A0A7W0P564-F1
#
_cell.length_a   1.000
_cell.length_b   1.000
_cell.length_c   1.000
_cell.angle_alpha   90.00
_cell.angle_beta   90.00
_cell.angle_gamma   90.00
#
_symmetry.space_group_name_H-M   'P 1'
#
loop_
_entity.id
_entity.type
_entity.pdbx_description
1 polymer ?
#
loop_
_entity_poly.entity_id
_entity_poly.type
_entity_poly.pdbx_seq_one_letter_code
_entity_poly.pdbx_strand_id
1 'polypeptide(L)'
;MRLVLVGISHHRAPVELRELVALAPAQAAELAAELAEDGEAVCLSTCNRTELYVAGQDGGAAETRALEALVRLSGAPEAKLTPFLYRLSDDEAALHLFRVAAGLDSMVPGEGEILGQVRAAYEAGAAGQLLDRAFRQALHAGRKARSETGIGESAASVSSVAAALAEQVFDDIRGRRVLLIGAGKTGESTARNFVSRGAAVSVVANRTPERAQELADRFGGQPVALRDVARELERADVVVSSTSSRGFV
;
A
#
# COMPACT_ATOMS: atom_id res chain seq x y z
N MET A 1 15.32 23.71 -11.50
CA MET A 1 14.70 22.76 -10.56
C MET A 1 15.05 21.35 -10.97
N ARG A 2 15.49 20.53 -10.03
CA ARG A 2 15.76 19.10 -10.20
C ARG A 2 14.69 18.29 -9.49
N LEU A 3 14.26 17.21 -10.10
CA LEU A 3 13.36 16.23 -9.46
C LEU A 3 14.23 15.21 -8.73
N VAL A 4 13.93 14.95 -7.46
CA VAL A 4 14.59 13.92 -6.66
C VAL A 4 13.52 13.06 -6.01
N LEU A 5 13.78 11.76 -5.98
CA LEU A 5 13.03 10.79 -5.20
C LEU A 5 13.96 10.19 -4.16
N VAL A 6 13.55 10.23 -2.89
CA VAL A 6 14.14 9.38 -1.83
C VAL A 6 13.06 8.47 -1.30
N GLY A 7 13.32 7.17 -1.24
CA GLY A 7 12.30 6.23 -0.81
C GLY A 7 12.84 4.92 -0.26
N ILE A 8 11.90 4.15 0.29
CA ILE A 8 12.08 2.77 0.72
C ILE A 8 10.96 1.93 0.11
N SER A 9 11.27 0.70 -0.31
CA SER A 9 10.27 -0.17 -0.93
C SER A 9 10.52 -1.64 -0.60
N HIS A 10 9.52 -2.47 -0.84
CA HIS A 10 9.56 -3.92 -0.66
C HIS A 10 10.68 -4.62 -1.45
N HIS A 11 11.24 -3.99 -2.49
CA HIS A 11 12.38 -4.54 -3.24
C HIS A 11 13.69 -4.50 -2.45
N ARG A 12 13.84 -3.53 -1.55
CA ARG A 12 15.09 -3.29 -0.82
C ARG A 12 14.97 -3.60 0.66
N ALA A 13 13.81 -3.33 1.26
CA ALA A 13 13.63 -3.33 2.70
C ALA A 13 12.62 -4.38 3.19
N PRO A 14 12.94 -5.09 4.29
CA PRO A 14 11.99 -5.95 4.97
C PRO A 14 10.85 -5.11 5.59
N VAL A 15 9.74 -5.76 5.94
CA VAL A 15 8.51 -5.07 6.36
C VAL A 15 8.70 -4.24 7.62
N GLU A 16 9.50 -4.73 8.56
CA GLU A 16 9.75 -4.11 9.85
C GLU A 16 10.43 -2.75 9.71
N LEU A 17 11.25 -2.55 8.66
CA LEU A 17 11.87 -1.25 8.38
C LEU A 17 10.92 -0.31 7.62
N ARG A 18 10.05 -0.86 6.77
CA ARG A 18 9.07 -0.06 6.01
C ARG A 18 7.99 0.50 6.92
N GLU A 19 7.54 -0.28 7.91
CA GLU A 19 6.56 0.15 8.90
C GLU A 19 7.02 1.35 9.73
N LEU A 20 8.33 1.48 9.97
CA LEU A 20 8.89 2.63 10.70
C LEU A 20 8.68 3.97 9.98
N VAL A 21 8.53 3.96 8.66
CA VAL A 21 8.33 5.17 7.85
C VAL A 21 6.99 5.16 7.12
N ALA A 22 6.06 4.30 7.53
CA ALA A 22 4.72 4.26 6.97
C ALA A 22 3.90 5.46 7.49
N LEU A 23 3.36 6.24 6.56
CA LEU A 23 2.57 7.44 6.86
C LEU A 23 1.09 7.19 6.59
N ALA A 24 0.23 7.63 7.51
CA ALA A 24 -1.18 7.80 7.23
C ALA A 24 -1.39 8.98 6.27
N PRO A 25 -2.50 9.05 5.51
CA PRO A 25 -2.70 10.08 4.48
C PRO A 25 -2.53 11.53 4.98
N ALA A 26 -3.04 11.87 6.17
CA ALA A 26 -2.88 13.21 6.74
C ALA A 26 -1.40 13.54 7.05
N GLN A 27 -0.67 12.56 7.62
CA GLN A 27 0.75 12.72 7.95
C GLN A 27 1.61 12.86 6.68
N ALA A 28 1.25 12.16 5.61
CA ALA A 28 1.91 12.29 4.32
C ALA A 28 1.71 13.69 3.70
N ALA A 29 0.51 14.25 3.81
CA ALA A 29 0.20 15.61 3.35
C ALA A 29 0.94 16.68 4.18
N GLU A 30 0.95 16.53 5.51
CA GLU A 30 1.70 17.42 6.43
C GLU A 30 3.21 17.41 6.10
N LEU A 31 3.79 16.23 5.91
CA LEU A 31 5.19 16.11 5.53
C LEU A 31 5.48 16.68 4.13
N ALA A 32 4.56 16.51 3.18
CA ALA A 32 4.71 17.12 1.85
C ALA A 32 4.72 18.65 1.95
N ALA A 33 3.86 19.24 2.79
CA ALA A 33 3.87 20.68 3.03
C ALA A 33 5.18 21.16 3.67
N GLU A 34 5.70 20.43 4.67
CA GLU A 34 6.99 20.71 5.30
C GLU A 34 8.15 20.70 4.27
N LEU A 35 8.21 19.66 3.44
CA LEU A 35 9.30 19.50 2.46
C LEU A 35 9.22 20.49 1.29
N ALA A 36 8.05 21.08 1.05
CA ALA A 36 7.80 22.02 -0.03
C ALA A 36 8.16 23.48 0.31
N GLU A 37 8.63 23.80 1.52
CA GLU A 37 9.05 25.17 1.88
C GLU A 37 10.08 25.77 0.87
N ASP A 38 10.93 24.92 0.29
CA ASP A 38 11.96 25.28 -0.69
C ASP A 38 11.67 24.74 -2.11
N GLY A 39 10.42 24.44 -2.45
CA GLY A 39 10.05 23.94 -3.78
C GLY A 39 8.71 23.22 -3.85
N GLU A 40 8.73 21.97 -4.28
CA GLU A 40 7.54 21.13 -4.46
C GLU A 40 7.76 19.78 -3.79
N ALA A 41 6.71 19.18 -3.23
CA ALA A 41 6.81 17.85 -2.66
C ALA A 41 5.51 17.04 -2.73
N VAL A 42 5.65 15.73 -2.96
CA VAL A 42 4.57 14.75 -2.90
C VAL A 42 5.07 13.51 -2.14
N CYS A 43 4.32 13.09 -1.13
CA CYS A 43 4.63 11.92 -0.31
C CYS A 43 3.69 10.75 -0.67
N LEU A 44 4.23 9.70 -1.28
CA LEU A 44 3.50 8.47 -1.57
C LEU A 44 3.82 7.42 -0.50
N SER A 45 2.81 7.07 0.31
CA SER A 45 2.92 6.05 1.35
C SER A 45 1.90 4.95 1.11
N THR A 46 2.36 3.72 0.98
CA THR A 46 1.55 2.51 0.81
C THR A 46 2.08 1.39 1.70
N CYS A 47 1.43 0.22 1.69
CA CYS A 47 1.95 -0.95 2.42
C CYS A 47 3.29 -1.47 1.88
N ASN A 48 3.71 -1.08 0.66
CA ASN A 48 4.88 -1.61 -0.03
C ASN A 48 5.97 -0.58 -0.29
N ARG A 49 5.70 0.72 -0.06
CA ARG A 49 6.66 1.81 -0.28
C ARG A 49 6.32 3.06 0.52
N THR A 50 7.36 3.79 0.92
CA THR A 50 7.26 5.20 1.30
C THR A 50 8.25 5.96 0.41
N GLU A 51 7.74 6.91 -0.36
CA GLU A 51 8.47 7.63 -1.40
C GLU A 51 8.20 9.13 -1.27
N LEU A 52 9.28 9.91 -1.16
CA LEU A 52 9.24 11.36 -1.10
C LEU A 52 9.76 11.91 -2.43
N TYR A 53 8.84 12.40 -3.26
CA TYR A 53 9.16 13.12 -4.49
C TYR A 53 9.30 14.58 -4.16
N VAL A 54 10.50 15.14 -4.32
CA VAL A 54 10.80 16.55 -4.03
C VAL A 54 11.40 17.21 -5.25
N ALA A 55 11.05 18.48 -5.48
CA ALA A 55 11.64 19.27 -6.55
C ALA A 55 12.06 20.65 -6.02
N GLY A 56 13.28 21.05 -6.30
CA GLY A 56 13.84 22.33 -5.84
C GLY A 56 14.95 22.85 -6.74
N GLN A 57 15.36 24.10 -6.57
CA GLN A 57 16.46 24.67 -7.35
C GLN A 57 17.78 23.94 -7.06
N ASP A 58 18.07 23.72 -5.78
CA ASP A 58 19.16 22.85 -5.35
C ASP A 58 18.65 21.44 -5.08
N GLY A 59 18.85 20.55 -6.06
CA GLY A 59 18.50 19.14 -5.92
C GLY A 59 19.27 18.40 -4.81
N GLY A 60 20.50 18.82 -4.47
CA GLY A 60 21.26 18.17 -3.40
C GLY A 60 20.66 18.51 -2.03
N ALA A 61 20.31 19.78 -1.82
CA ALA A 61 19.59 20.20 -0.62
C ALA A 61 18.21 19.51 -0.52
N ALA A 62 17.47 19.40 -1.63
CA ALA A 62 16.19 18.70 -1.65
C ALA A 62 16.33 17.21 -1.28
N GLU A 63 17.35 16.52 -1.81
CA GLU A 63 17.66 15.14 -1.45
C GLU A 63 17.94 14.98 0.05
N THR A 64 18.82 15.84 0.60
CA THR A 64 19.19 15.82 2.01
C THR A 64 17.97 15.98 2.91
N ARG A 65 17.08 16.94 2.63
CA ARG A 65 15.85 17.14 3.42
C ARG A 65 14.94 15.92 3.37
N ALA A 66 14.76 15.30 2.19
CA ALA A 66 13.95 14.10 2.06
C ALA A 66 14.54 12.91 2.83
N LEU A 67 15.87 12.76 2.81
CA LEU A 67 16.55 11.74 3.60
C LEU A 67 16.39 11.96 5.10
N GLU A 68 16.67 13.18 5.57
CA GLU A 68 16.53 13.55 6.98
C GLU A 68 15.10 13.34 7.48
N ALA A 69 14.10 13.64 6.65
CA ALA A 69 12.70 13.35 6.94
C ALA A 69 12.44 11.86 7.16
N LEU A 70 12.91 10.97 6.26
CA LEU A 70 12.73 9.53 6.43
C LEU A 70 13.45 8.99 7.67
N VAL A 71 14.67 9.46 7.93
CA VAL A 71 15.43 9.07 9.13
C VAL A 71 14.69 9.52 10.39
N ARG A 72 14.23 10.78 10.43
CA ARG A 72 13.46 11.33 11.55
C ARG A 72 12.16 10.55 11.80
N LEU A 73 11.42 10.21 10.74
CA LEU A 73 10.20 9.41 10.84
C LEU A 73 10.47 8.03 11.43
N SER A 74 11.57 7.40 11.03
CA SER A 74 11.87 6.04 11.44
C SER A 74 12.12 5.88 12.95
N GLY A 75 12.51 6.97 13.63
CA GLY A 75 12.96 6.94 15.02
C GLY A 75 14.18 6.03 15.26
N ALA A 76 14.81 5.52 14.20
CA ALA A 76 15.93 4.60 14.25
C ALA A 76 17.26 5.34 13.95
N PRO A 77 18.41 4.78 14.38
CA PRO A 77 19.70 5.29 13.95
C PRO A 77 19.80 5.31 12.42
N GLU A 78 20.29 6.40 11.85
CA GLU A 78 20.44 6.58 10.40
C GLU A 78 21.11 5.38 9.73
N ALA A 79 22.18 4.86 10.35
CA ALA A 79 22.92 3.70 9.86
C ALA A 79 22.07 2.43 9.65
N LYS A 80 20.91 2.32 10.33
CA LYS A 80 19.97 1.20 10.20
C LYS A 80 19.05 1.36 8.99
N LEU A 81 18.69 2.58 8.60
CA LEU A 81 17.71 2.86 7.55
C LEU A 81 18.39 3.12 6.19
N THR A 82 19.46 3.91 6.19
CA THR A 82 20.15 4.41 4.99
C THR A 82 20.55 3.33 3.98
N PRO A 83 21.04 2.13 4.37
CA PRO A 83 21.36 1.07 3.41
C PRO A 83 20.16 0.57 2.57
N PHE A 84 18.95 0.79 3.08
CA PHE A 84 17.71 0.33 2.45
C PHE A 84 17.01 1.44 1.65
N LEU A 85 17.44 2.69 1.81
CA LEU A 85 16.93 3.82 1.05
C LEU A 85 17.51 3.79 -0.37
N TYR A 86 16.69 4.22 -1.33
CA TYR A 86 17.14 4.48 -2.69
C TYR A 86 16.84 5.92 -3.08
N ARG A 87 17.67 6.41 -4.00
CA ARG A 87 17.64 7.78 -4.49
C ARG A 87 17.63 7.71 -6.01
N LEU A 88 16.70 8.43 -6.62
CA LEU A 88 16.64 8.60 -8.07
C LEU A 88 16.53 10.09 -8.37
N SER A 89 17.01 10.52 -9.52
CA SER A 89 16.96 11.92 -9.94
C SER A 89 16.42 12.06 -11.36
N ASP A 90 15.74 13.17 -11.60
CA ASP A 90 15.24 13.62 -12.89
C ASP A 90 14.52 12.51 -13.67
N ASP A 91 15.07 12.08 -14.82
CA ASP A 91 14.46 11.08 -15.68
C ASP A 91 14.28 9.72 -14.99
N GLU A 92 15.19 9.31 -14.11
CA GLU A 92 15.07 8.05 -13.38
C GLU A 92 13.93 8.10 -12.37
N ALA A 93 13.77 9.22 -11.67
CA ALA A 93 12.67 9.43 -10.73
C ALA A 93 11.32 9.49 -11.45
N ALA A 94 11.26 10.18 -12.60
CA ALA A 94 10.05 10.25 -13.42
C ALA A 94 9.68 8.87 -14.02
N LEU A 95 10.66 8.14 -14.55
CA LEU A 95 10.45 6.80 -15.09
C LEU A 95 9.98 5.83 -14.00
N HIS A 96 10.57 5.91 -12.79
CA HIS A 96 10.13 5.13 -11.64
C HIS A 96 8.67 5.43 -11.29
N LEU A 97 8.30 6.71 -11.17
CA LEU A 97 6.92 7.12 -10.92
C LEU A 97 5.95 6.55 -11.98
N PHE A 98 6.36 6.51 -13.25
CA PHE A 98 5.53 5.95 -14.33
C PHE A 98 5.35 4.43 -14.17
N ARG A 99 6.42 3.71 -13.80
CA ARG A 99 6.37 2.27 -13.50
C ARG A 99 5.47 1.98 -12.31
N VAL A 100 5.56 2.78 -11.25
CA VAL A 100 4.70 2.68 -10.06
C VAL A 100 3.24 2.93 -10.42
N ALA A 101 2.93 4.02 -11.13
CA ALA A 101 1.57 4.35 -11.54
C ALA A 101 0.97 3.29 -12.49
N ALA A 102 1.80 2.66 -13.33
CA ALA A 102 1.40 1.55 -14.19
C ALA A 102 1.25 0.21 -13.43
N GLY A 103 1.65 0.13 -12.16
CA GLY A 103 1.65 -1.11 -11.37
C GLY A 103 2.72 -2.11 -11.78
N LEU A 104 3.72 -1.70 -12.57
CA LEU A 104 4.84 -2.54 -12.99
C LEU A 104 5.83 -2.81 -11.85
N ASP A 105 5.86 -1.91 -10.87
CA ASP A 105 6.73 -1.99 -9.69
C ASP A 105 5.95 -2.42 -8.43
N SER A 106 4.70 -2.87 -8.56
CA SER A 106 3.94 -3.37 -7.41
C SER A 106 4.35 -4.80 -7.07
N MET A 107 4.30 -5.16 -5.77
CA MET A 107 4.56 -6.53 -5.29
C MET A 107 3.70 -7.57 -6.04
N VAL A 108 2.48 -7.18 -6.41
CA VAL A 108 1.65 -7.91 -7.36
C VAL A 108 1.54 -7.07 -8.64
N PRO A 109 2.25 -7.44 -9.72
CA PRO A 109 2.24 -6.67 -10.96
C PRO A 109 0.81 -6.49 -11.50
N GLY A 110 0.47 -5.23 -11.79
CA GLY A 110 -0.84 -4.86 -12.34
C GLY A 110 -1.94 -4.61 -11.31
N GLU A 111 -1.69 -4.71 -10.00
CA GLU A 111 -2.69 -4.39 -8.98
C GLU A 111 -3.24 -2.95 -9.14
N GLY A 112 -4.57 -2.81 -9.08
CA GLY A 112 -5.29 -1.59 -9.47
C GLY A 112 -5.27 -0.45 -8.46
N GLU A 113 -4.86 -0.70 -7.23
CA GLU A 113 -4.98 0.25 -6.12
C GLU A 113 -3.90 1.33 -6.19
N ILE A 114 -2.68 0.99 -6.63
CA ILE A 114 -1.56 1.94 -6.70
C ILE A 114 -1.85 3.17 -7.56
N LEU A 115 -2.57 3.03 -8.67
CA LEU A 115 -2.91 4.17 -9.51
C LEU A 115 -3.79 5.19 -8.76
N GLY A 116 -4.71 4.68 -7.93
CA GLY A 116 -5.53 5.51 -7.04
C GLY A 116 -4.72 6.12 -5.89
N GLN A 117 -3.77 5.38 -5.32
CA GLN A 117 -2.88 5.86 -4.26
C GLN A 117 -1.94 6.96 -4.77
N VAL A 118 -1.37 6.81 -5.96
CA VAL A 118 -0.55 7.84 -6.62
C VAL A 118 -1.38 9.11 -6.86
N ARG A 119 -2.63 8.98 -7.32
CA ARG A 119 -3.54 10.11 -7.47
C ARG A 119 -3.79 10.82 -6.14
N ALA A 120 -4.13 10.06 -5.09
CA ALA A 120 -4.44 10.63 -3.79
C ALA A 120 -3.22 11.33 -3.17
N ALA A 121 -2.02 10.75 -3.30
CA ALA A 121 -0.77 11.36 -2.84
C ALA A 121 -0.50 12.68 -3.59
N TYR A 122 -0.68 12.68 -4.91
CA TYR A 122 -0.53 13.89 -5.72
C TYR A 122 -1.52 14.99 -5.36
N GLU A 123 -2.81 14.66 -5.19
CA GLU A 123 -3.85 15.63 -4.84
C GLU A 123 -3.67 16.21 -3.42
N ALA A 124 -3.03 15.45 -2.52
CA ALA A 124 -2.73 15.89 -1.15
C ALA A 124 -1.35 16.56 -1.00
N GLY A 125 -0.47 16.43 -2.00
CA GLY A 125 0.88 16.99 -1.98
C GLY A 125 0.91 18.47 -2.35
N ALA A 126 2.03 19.11 -2.05
CA ALA A 126 2.34 20.48 -2.47
C ALA A 126 3.07 20.45 -3.82
N ALA A 127 2.35 20.04 -4.87
CA ALA A 127 2.88 19.98 -6.22
C ALA A 127 2.87 21.36 -6.89
N GLY A 128 4.01 21.78 -7.43
CA GLY A 128 4.14 22.94 -8.31
C GLY A 128 4.21 22.51 -9.77
N GLN A 129 4.87 23.30 -10.62
CA GLN A 129 4.89 23.05 -12.07
C GLN A 129 5.54 21.71 -12.45
N LEU A 130 6.62 21.31 -11.77
CA LEU A 130 7.39 20.13 -12.17
C LEU A 130 6.68 18.83 -11.75
N LEU A 131 6.30 18.72 -10.47
CA LEU A 131 5.59 17.57 -9.93
C LEU A 131 4.17 17.47 -10.49
N ASP A 132 3.46 18.58 -10.71
CA ASP A 132 2.14 18.53 -11.38
C ASP A 132 2.23 17.86 -12.74
N ARG A 133 3.21 18.28 -13.56
CA ARG A 133 3.43 17.68 -14.88
C ARG A 133 3.83 16.21 -14.76
N ALA A 134 4.78 15.87 -13.88
CA ALA A 134 5.25 14.51 -13.71
C ALA A 134 4.13 13.55 -13.27
N PHE A 135 3.38 13.90 -12.22
CA PHE A 135 2.30 13.07 -11.69
C PHE A 135 1.12 12.95 -12.65
N ARG A 136 0.73 14.03 -13.35
CA ARG A 136 -0.34 13.94 -14.37
C ARG A 136 0.05 13.01 -15.51
N GLN A 137 1.29 13.09 -15.98
CA GLN A 137 1.80 12.20 -17.03
C GLN A 137 1.91 10.75 -16.54
N ALA A 138 2.36 10.53 -15.31
CA ALA A 138 2.40 9.20 -14.70
C ALA A 138 1.01 8.57 -14.60
N LEU A 139 0.02 9.35 -14.12
CA LEU A 139 -1.37 8.91 -14.03
C LEU A 139 -1.98 8.63 -15.40
N HIS A 140 -1.62 9.40 -16.43
CA HIS A 140 -2.03 9.15 -17.81
C HIS A 140 -1.40 7.87 -18.36
N ALA A 141 -0.08 7.71 -18.20
CA ALA A 141 0.65 6.51 -18.62
C ALA A 141 0.12 5.25 -17.92
N GLY A 142 -0.17 5.30 -16.61
CA GLY A 142 -0.74 4.19 -15.86
C GLY A 142 -2.14 3.79 -16.35
N ARG A 143 -2.99 4.77 -16.72
CA ARG A 143 -4.28 4.46 -17.37
C ARG A 143 -4.09 3.81 -18.73
N LYS A 144 -3.18 4.36 -19.55
CA LYS A 144 -2.87 3.86 -20.89
C LYS A 144 -2.35 2.43 -20.85
N ALA A 145 -1.42 2.14 -19.95
CA ALA A 145 -0.89 0.78 -19.75
C ALA A 145 -2.01 -0.22 -19.46
N ARG A 146 -2.99 0.15 -18.62
CA ARG A 146 -4.13 -0.72 -18.30
C ARG A 146 -5.13 -0.91 -19.44
N SER A 147 -5.37 0.14 -20.23
CA SER A 147 -6.34 0.06 -21.33
C SER A 147 -5.76 -0.55 -22.61
N GLU A 148 -4.45 -0.46 -22.82
CA GLU A 148 -3.79 -0.87 -24.05
C GLU A 148 -2.95 -2.15 -23.90
N THR A 149 -2.85 -2.71 -22.69
CA THR A 149 -2.10 -3.95 -22.43
C THR A 149 -2.87 -4.86 -21.48
N GLY A 150 -2.48 -6.14 -21.41
CA GLY A 150 -3.06 -7.11 -20.48
C GLY A 150 -2.73 -6.87 -19.00
N ILE A 151 -1.96 -5.82 -18.65
CA ILE A 151 -1.61 -5.55 -17.23
C ILE A 151 -2.84 -5.20 -16.38
N GLY A 152 -3.88 -4.64 -17.00
CA GLY A 152 -5.16 -4.37 -16.34
C GLY A 152 -6.06 -5.59 -16.19
N GLU A 153 -5.78 -6.67 -16.93
CA GLU A 153 -6.56 -7.91 -16.92
C GLU A 153 -6.13 -8.84 -15.77
N SER A 154 -4.96 -8.60 -15.18
CA SER A 154 -4.48 -9.33 -14.01
C SER A 154 -5.37 -9.04 -12.80
N ALA A 155 -6.23 -9.99 -12.47
CA ALA A 155 -6.99 -10.04 -11.22
C ALA A 155 -6.11 -10.29 -9.99
N ALA A 156 -4.78 -10.36 -10.18
CA ALA A 156 -3.84 -10.59 -9.10
C ALA A 156 -3.83 -9.35 -8.18
N SER A 157 -4.57 -9.44 -7.09
CA SER A 157 -4.44 -8.58 -5.91
C SER A 157 -3.74 -9.34 -4.80
N VAL A 158 -3.22 -8.63 -3.79
CA VAL A 158 -2.65 -9.27 -2.59
C VAL A 158 -3.65 -10.26 -1.98
N SER A 159 -4.94 -9.89 -1.95
CA SER A 159 -6.04 -10.76 -1.52
C SER A 159 -6.18 -12.05 -2.36
N SER A 160 -6.03 -11.96 -3.68
CA SER A 160 -6.08 -13.13 -4.56
C SER A 160 -4.86 -14.05 -4.42
N VAL A 161 -3.68 -13.46 -4.18
CA VAL A 161 -2.44 -14.19 -3.94
C VAL A 161 -2.49 -14.89 -2.59
N ALA A 162 -3.05 -14.24 -1.56
CA ALA A 162 -3.29 -14.87 -0.26
C ALA A 162 -4.21 -16.10 -0.37
N ALA A 163 -5.28 -16.01 -1.17
CA ALA A 163 -6.17 -17.15 -1.42
C ALA A 163 -5.47 -18.27 -2.22
N ALA A 164 -4.66 -17.91 -3.23
CA ALA A 164 -3.87 -18.88 -3.98
C ALA A 164 -2.82 -19.58 -3.11
N LEU A 165 -2.18 -18.85 -2.21
CA LEU A 165 -1.22 -19.39 -1.26
C LEU A 165 -1.90 -20.38 -0.30
N ALA A 166 -3.09 -20.05 0.21
CA ALA A 166 -3.85 -20.97 1.04
C ALA A 166 -4.19 -22.28 0.28
N GLU A 167 -4.57 -22.18 -1.00
CA GLU A 167 -4.82 -23.35 -1.85
C GLU A 167 -3.56 -24.22 -2.04
N GLN A 168 -2.38 -23.61 -2.19
CA GLN A 168 -1.12 -24.34 -2.24
C GLN A 168 -0.78 -25.05 -0.92
N VAL A 169 -1.15 -24.47 0.23
CA VAL A 169 -0.88 -25.06 1.55
C VAL A 169 -1.81 -26.24 1.84
N PHE A 170 -3.07 -26.16 1.42
CA PHE A 170 -4.09 -27.15 1.73
C PHE A 170 -4.37 -28.16 0.60
N ASP A 171 -3.72 -28.02 -0.54
CA ASP A 171 -4.01 -28.66 -1.85
C ASP A 171 -5.42 -28.35 -2.42
N ASP A 172 -6.40 -28.08 -1.54
CA ASP A 172 -7.77 -27.65 -1.82
C ASP A 172 -8.33 -26.86 -0.64
N ILE A 173 -8.95 -25.71 -0.91
CA ILE A 173 -9.57 -24.84 0.10
C ILE A 173 -11.10 -24.89 0.12
N ARG A 174 -11.73 -25.75 -0.69
CA ARG A 174 -13.18 -25.91 -0.67
C ARG A 174 -13.68 -26.31 0.72
N GLY A 175 -14.64 -25.55 1.24
CA GLY A 175 -15.23 -25.77 2.57
C GLY A 175 -14.35 -25.36 3.75
N ARG A 176 -13.11 -24.90 3.53
CA ARG A 176 -12.24 -24.40 4.61
C ARG A 176 -12.82 -23.14 5.23
N ARG A 177 -12.72 -23.06 6.56
CA ARG A 177 -13.26 -21.96 7.37
C ARG A 177 -12.26 -20.82 7.42
N VAL A 178 -12.64 -19.69 6.84
CA VAL A 178 -11.86 -18.45 6.82
C VAL A 178 -12.39 -17.50 7.89
N LEU A 179 -11.50 -17.14 8.82
CA LEU A 179 -11.71 -16.04 9.77
C LEU A 179 -11.09 -14.76 9.19
N LEU A 180 -11.92 -13.75 8.96
CA LEU A 180 -11.49 -12.43 8.50
C LEU A 180 -11.44 -11.46 9.68
N ILE A 181 -10.28 -10.84 9.91
CA ILE A 181 -10.08 -9.79 10.90
C ILE A 181 -9.86 -8.48 10.15
N GLY A 182 -10.88 -7.62 10.15
CA GLY A 182 -10.93 -6.37 9.40
C GLY A 182 -11.91 -6.45 8.23
N ALA A 183 -12.89 -5.54 8.23
CA ALA A 183 -13.94 -5.46 7.21
C ALA A 183 -13.78 -4.21 6.33
N GLY A 184 -12.54 -3.91 5.92
CA GLY A 184 -12.24 -2.86 4.95
C GLY A 184 -12.27 -3.37 3.50
N LYS A 185 -11.85 -2.52 2.55
CA LYS A 185 -11.76 -2.89 1.12
C LYS A 185 -10.92 -4.16 0.89
N THR A 186 -9.76 -4.26 1.57
CA THR A 186 -8.91 -5.45 1.51
C THR A 186 -9.60 -6.68 2.09
N GLY A 187 -10.30 -6.55 3.22
CA GLY A 187 -11.08 -7.63 3.82
C GLY A 187 -12.17 -8.15 2.89
N GLU A 188 -12.90 -7.25 2.22
CA GLU A 188 -13.90 -7.60 1.21
C GLU A 188 -13.29 -8.30 -0.01
N SER A 189 -12.19 -7.76 -0.53
CA SER A 189 -11.48 -8.37 -1.67
C SER A 189 -10.96 -9.77 -1.32
N THR A 190 -10.42 -9.95 -0.11
CA THR A 190 -10.00 -11.24 0.43
C THR A 190 -11.19 -12.19 0.52
N ALA A 191 -12.28 -11.80 1.16
CA ALA A 191 -13.49 -12.62 1.27
C ALA A 191 -13.95 -13.14 -0.09
N ARG A 192 -14.04 -12.23 -1.08
CA ARG A 192 -14.44 -12.55 -2.45
C ARG A 192 -13.52 -13.59 -3.11
N ASN A 193 -12.21 -13.45 -2.93
CA ASN A 193 -11.22 -14.37 -3.52
C ASN A 193 -11.22 -15.76 -2.87
N PHE A 194 -11.47 -15.85 -1.56
CA PHE A 194 -11.61 -17.14 -0.88
C PHE A 194 -12.92 -17.83 -1.28
N VAL A 195 -14.03 -17.10 -1.31
CA VAL A 195 -15.34 -17.63 -1.69
C VAL A 195 -15.37 -18.07 -3.16
N SER A 196 -14.73 -17.33 -4.08
CA SER A 196 -14.67 -17.73 -5.50
C SER A 196 -13.90 -19.04 -5.73
N ARG A 197 -13.04 -19.45 -4.77
CA ARG A 197 -12.32 -20.73 -4.75
C ARG A 197 -13.00 -21.80 -3.88
N GLY A 198 -14.20 -21.51 -3.37
CA GLY A 198 -15.04 -22.44 -2.62
C GLY A 198 -14.76 -22.53 -1.12
N ALA A 199 -13.90 -21.69 -0.57
CA ALA A 199 -13.76 -21.57 0.89
C ALA A 199 -14.97 -20.87 1.52
N ALA A 200 -15.22 -21.12 2.80
CA ALA A 200 -16.31 -20.52 3.56
C ALA A 200 -15.77 -19.41 4.45
N VAL A 201 -16.17 -18.15 4.21
CA VAL A 201 -15.94 -17.05 5.15
C VAL A 201 -16.85 -17.26 6.34
N SER A 202 -16.35 -17.97 7.35
CA SER A 202 -17.15 -18.42 8.50
C SER A 202 -17.36 -17.33 9.52
N VAL A 203 -16.36 -16.47 9.71
CA VAL A 203 -16.38 -15.42 10.73
C VAL A 203 -15.76 -14.14 10.20
N VAL A 204 -16.39 -13.00 10.52
CA VAL A 204 -15.86 -11.66 10.27
C VAL A 204 -15.77 -10.90 11.59
N ALA A 205 -14.57 -10.50 11.96
CA ALA A 205 -14.32 -9.66 13.12
C ALA A 205 -13.89 -8.26 12.67
N ASN A 206 -14.45 -7.22 13.26
CA ASN A 206 -14.04 -5.84 12.96
C ASN A 206 -14.24 -4.92 14.16
N ARG A 207 -13.46 -3.83 14.21
CA ARG A 207 -13.58 -2.81 15.27
C ARG A 207 -14.96 -2.13 15.26
N THR A 208 -15.51 -1.90 14.07
CA THR A 208 -16.86 -1.35 13.88
C THR A 208 -17.82 -2.53 13.62
N PRO A 209 -18.72 -2.86 14.56
CA PRO A 209 -19.60 -4.03 14.47
C PRO A 209 -20.48 -4.04 13.21
N GLU A 210 -20.97 -2.87 12.79
CA GLU A 210 -21.85 -2.72 11.63
C GLU A 210 -21.15 -3.17 10.34
N ARG A 211 -19.85 -2.86 10.21
CA ARG A 211 -19.03 -3.32 9.08
C ARG A 211 -18.75 -4.82 9.12
N ALA A 212 -18.62 -5.40 10.33
CA ALA A 212 -18.49 -6.85 10.46
C ALA A 212 -19.76 -7.54 9.97
N GLN A 213 -20.92 -7.03 10.41
CA GLN A 213 -22.25 -7.53 10.04
C GLN A 213 -22.47 -7.44 8.53
N GLU A 214 -22.26 -6.26 7.93
CA GLU A 214 -22.44 -6.05 6.49
C GLU A 214 -21.62 -7.05 5.64
N LEU A 215 -20.33 -7.22 6.01
CA LEU A 215 -19.46 -8.13 5.28
C LEU A 215 -19.82 -9.60 5.53
N ALA A 216 -20.18 -9.96 6.77
CA ALA A 216 -20.63 -11.30 7.12
C ALA A 216 -21.91 -11.69 6.35
N ASP A 217 -22.92 -10.81 6.34
CA ASP A 217 -24.18 -11.04 5.61
C ASP A 217 -23.94 -11.25 4.11
N ARG A 218 -23.00 -10.51 3.54
CA ARG A 218 -22.66 -10.60 2.12
C ARG A 218 -22.04 -11.94 1.71
N PHE A 219 -21.28 -12.56 2.61
CA PHE A 219 -20.52 -13.78 2.33
C PHE A 219 -20.98 -15.00 3.14
N GLY A 220 -22.10 -14.89 3.87
CA GLY A 220 -22.69 -15.98 4.65
C GLY A 220 -21.93 -16.34 5.94
N GLY A 221 -21.14 -15.41 6.48
CA GLY A 221 -20.38 -15.59 7.71
C GLY A 221 -21.12 -15.11 8.96
N GLN A 222 -20.47 -15.24 10.12
CA GLN A 222 -20.95 -14.69 11.38
C GLN A 222 -20.11 -13.48 11.81
N PRO A 223 -20.73 -12.35 12.15
CA PRO A 223 -20.00 -11.22 12.71
C PRO A 223 -19.68 -11.48 14.18
N VAL A 224 -18.43 -11.22 14.57
CA VAL A 224 -17.99 -11.31 15.96
C VAL A 224 -17.27 -10.04 16.37
N ALA A 225 -17.27 -9.73 17.67
CA ALA A 225 -16.47 -8.64 18.20
C ALA A 225 -14.98 -9.04 18.22
N LEU A 226 -14.08 -8.07 18.05
CA LEU A 226 -12.62 -8.33 18.08
C LEU A 226 -12.15 -9.06 19.34
N ARG A 227 -12.76 -8.75 20.50
CA ARG A 227 -12.46 -9.43 21.77
C ARG A 227 -12.76 -10.93 21.77
N ASP A 228 -13.65 -11.38 20.88
CA ASP A 228 -14.11 -12.76 20.80
C ASP A 228 -13.34 -13.56 19.74
N VAL A 229 -12.44 -12.91 18.97
CA VAL A 229 -11.60 -13.54 17.94
C VAL A 229 -10.82 -14.74 18.47
N ALA A 230 -10.29 -14.66 19.69
CA ALA A 230 -9.50 -15.73 20.28
C ALA A 230 -10.25 -17.07 20.32
N ARG A 231 -11.57 -17.06 20.48
CA ARG A 231 -12.42 -18.26 20.50
C ARG A 231 -12.63 -18.85 19.10
N GLU A 232 -12.55 -18.01 18.08
CA GLU A 232 -12.76 -18.41 16.70
C GLU A 232 -11.45 -18.89 16.03
N LEU A 233 -10.28 -18.56 16.59
CA LEU A 233 -8.98 -19.04 16.10
C LEU A 233 -8.89 -20.58 16.08
N GLU A 234 -9.43 -21.26 17.10
CA GLU A 234 -9.47 -22.73 17.17
C GLU A 234 -10.35 -23.36 16.08
N ARG A 235 -11.22 -22.55 15.47
CA ARG A 235 -12.21 -22.95 14.47
C ARG A 235 -11.87 -22.44 13.08
N ALA A 236 -10.77 -21.70 12.91
CA ALA A 236 -10.36 -21.21 11.61
C ALA A 236 -9.36 -22.19 10.99
N ASP A 237 -9.55 -22.53 9.72
CA ASP A 237 -8.52 -23.20 8.92
C ASP A 237 -7.55 -22.15 8.34
N VAL A 238 -8.07 -20.95 8.03
CA VAL A 238 -7.30 -19.81 7.52
C VAL A 238 -7.71 -18.55 8.28
N VAL A 239 -6.72 -17.79 8.75
CA VAL A 239 -6.94 -16.47 9.35
C VAL A 239 -6.37 -15.41 8.44
N VAL A 240 -7.17 -14.42 8.06
CA VAL A 240 -6.68 -13.26 7.30
C VAL A 240 -6.92 -12.00 8.11
N SER A 241 -5.85 -11.29 8.44
CA SER A 241 -5.90 -10.01 9.12
C SER A 241 -5.56 -8.88 8.15
N SER A 242 -6.49 -7.93 8.00
CA SER A 242 -6.35 -6.74 7.16
C SER A 242 -6.95 -5.54 7.90
N THR A 243 -6.33 -5.18 9.04
CA THR A 243 -6.76 -4.05 9.87
C THR A 243 -5.84 -2.85 9.68
N SER A 244 -6.32 -1.66 10.04
CA SER A 244 -5.50 -0.44 10.14
C SER A 244 -4.90 -0.23 11.53
N SER A 245 -4.87 -1.27 12.37
CA SER A 245 -4.25 -1.21 13.70
C SER A 245 -2.74 -1.00 13.58
N ARG A 246 -2.17 -0.16 14.45
CA ARG A 246 -0.71 0.01 14.58
C ARG A 246 -0.07 -0.99 15.56
N GLY A 247 -0.87 -1.82 16.22
CA GLY A 247 -0.42 -2.85 17.16
C GLY A 247 -1.06 -4.20 16.86
N PHE A 248 -0.65 -5.21 17.63
CA PHE A 248 -1.20 -6.57 17.52
C PHE A 248 -2.71 -6.60 17.75
N VAL A 249 -3.40 -7.38 16.92
CA VAL A 249 -4.83 -7.67 17.01
C VAL A 249 -5.00 -9.14 17.33
#